data_AF-A0A6L8U3D6-F1
#
_entry.id   AF-A0A6L8U3D6-F1
#
_cell.length_a   1.000
_cell.length_b   1.000
_cell.length_c   1.000
_cell.angle_alpha   90.00
_cell.angle_beta   90.00
_cell.angle_gamma   90.00
#
_symmetry.space_group_name_H-M   'P 1'
#
loop_
_entity.id
_entity.type
_entity.pdbx_description
1 polymer ?
#
loop_
_entity_poly.entity_id
_entity_poly.type
_entity_poly.pdbx_seq_one_letter_code
_entity_poly.pdbx_strand_id
1 'polypeptide(L)'
;MKKSKEDWQMNRIIYIILIALAVYGCQDGRNQQGRVAVAKAGDKVLFLDEIPMTGLEGLNPADSAAYVQSYINRWARRELLFLKAAANISAEQMKEIDYQMAETKSNLVIHEYQSMMMVQKMDTIISREEMELYYSDHEESFMLTSNIVKALFIKLPVETPDIWKFRSLIRSDRQADMQELESLCYQFAEKYDDFDEDWITLDKLFIEMKEELTNQENFLRWTKFHETRDSSSVCLAAIADYRLRGTLAPFEYVTEDIRRMIWNNRRIDFLRELENGIYNEGLKQNVFKIF
;
A
#
# COMPACT_ATOMS: atom_id res chain seq x y z
N MET A 1 44.89 -74.92 -30.77
CA MET A 1 44.04 -74.56 -29.60
C MET A 1 44.36 -73.14 -29.08
N LYS A 2 44.07 -72.07 -29.86
CA LYS A 2 44.27 -70.69 -29.36
C LYS A 2 43.13 -69.70 -29.69
N LYS A 3 42.37 -69.92 -30.78
CA LYS A 3 41.26 -69.05 -31.19
C LYS A 3 40.00 -69.05 -30.28
N SER A 4 39.77 -70.10 -29.48
CA SER A 4 38.52 -70.21 -28.67
C SER A 4 38.53 -69.39 -27.37
N LYS A 5 39.68 -68.90 -26.90
CA LYS A 5 39.77 -68.13 -25.64
C LYS A 5 39.61 -66.62 -25.83
N GLU A 6 39.89 -66.09 -27.02
CA GLU A 6 39.81 -64.64 -27.31
C GLU A 6 38.37 -64.18 -27.54
N ASP A 7 37.55 -64.98 -28.23
CA ASP A 7 36.14 -64.63 -28.49
C ASP A 7 35.29 -64.56 -27.20
N TRP A 8 35.63 -65.37 -26.18
CA TRP A 8 34.96 -65.35 -24.88
C TRP A 8 35.36 -64.14 -24.01
N GLN A 9 36.59 -63.65 -24.17
CA GLN A 9 37.08 -62.43 -23.50
C GLN A 9 36.43 -61.18 -24.11
N MET A 10 36.29 -61.13 -25.43
CA MET A 10 35.74 -59.97 -26.15
C MET A 10 34.24 -59.76 -25.87
N ASN A 11 33.46 -60.84 -25.78
CA ASN A 11 32.03 -60.76 -25.38
C ASN A 11 31.84 -60.30 -23.93
N ARG A 12 32.72 -60.70 -23.00
CA ARG A 12 32.65 -60.24 -21.60
C ARG A 12 32.98 -58.75 -21.47
N ILE A 13 33.95 -58.25 -22.25
CA ILE A 13 34.30 -56.83 -22.27
C ILE A 13 33.15 -56.00 -22.85
N ILE A 14 32.48 -56.49 -23.91
CA ILE A 14 31.29 -55.83 -24.48
C ILE A 14 30.16 -55.78 -23.45
N TYR A 15 29.86 -56.86 -22.72
CA TYR A 15 28.85 -56.84 -21.65
C TYR A 15 29.21 -55.90 -20.49
N ILE A 16 30.50 -55.80 -20.11
CA ILE A 16 30.94 -54.88 -19.06
C ILE A 16 30.83 -53.42 -19.52
N ILE A 17 31.08 -53.12 -20.80
CA ILE A 17 30.91 -51.79 -21.39
C ILE A 17 29.42 -51.43 -21.52
N LEU A 18 28.57 -52.39 -21.90
CA LEU A 18 27.11 -52.20 -22.01
C LEU A 18 26.45 -52.00 -20.64
N ILE A 19 26.97 -52.66 -19.60
CA ILE A 19 26.53 -52.44 -18.21
C ILE A 19 27.08 -51.11 -17.68
N ALA A 20 28.30 -50.71 -18.01
CA ALA A 20 28.87 -49.42 -17.60
C ALA A 20 28.15 -48.21 -18.22
N LEU A 21 27.68 -48.34 -19.48
CA LEU A 21 26.86 -47.31 -20.14
C LEU A 21 25.44 -47.20 -19.56
N ALA A 22 24.88 -48.28 -19.02
CA ALA A 22 23.57 -48.25 -18.36
C ALA A 22 23.59 -47.51 -17.00
N VAL A 23 24.75 -47.41 -16.33
CA VAL A 23 24.86 -46.75 -15.00
C VAL A 23 25.12 -45.25 -15.12
N TYR A 24 25.55 -44.74 -16.28
CA TYR A 24 25.73 -43.30 -16.52
C TYR A 24 24.48 -42.58 -17.06
N GLY A 25 23.39 -43.30 -17.35
CA GLY A 25 22.15 -42.73 -17.91
C GLY A 25 21.17 -42.10 -16.91
N CYS A 26 21.46 -42.12 -15.61
CA CYS A 26 20.57 -41.57 -14.57
C CYS A 26 21.36 -40.80 -13.51
N GLN A 27 21.84 -39.61 -13.87
CA GLN A 27 22.24 -38.59 -12.89
C GLN A 27 21.66 -37.25 -13.30
N ASP A 28 20.36 -37.05 -13.07
CA ASP A 28 19.76 -35.71 -13.12
C ASP A 28 18.72 -35.49 -12.00
N GLY A 29 19.10 -35.86 -10.77
CA GLY A 29 18.25 -35.73 -9.59
C GLY A 29 18.97 -35.50 -8.27
N ARG A 30 20.27 -35.18 -8.28
CA ARG A 30 21.11 -35.11 -7.07
C ARG A 30 21.39 -33.68 -6.59
N ASN A 31 20.38 -32.80 -6.60
CA ASN A 31 20.50 -31.46 -5.99
C ASN A 31 19.28 -31.05 -5.13
N GLN A 32 18.49 -32.00 -4.63
CA GLN A 32 17.27 -31.74 -3.81
C GLN A 32 17.28 -32.46 -2.45
N GLN A 33 18.45 -32.72 -1.86
CA GLN A 33 18.53 -33.37 -0.55
C GLN A 33 18.00 -32.44 0.55
N GLY A 34 16.76 -32.67 0.99
CA GLY A 34 16.15 -32.04 2.17
C GLY A 34 14.74 -31.47 1.98
N ARG A 35 14.26 -31.32 0.74
CA ARG A 35 12.93 -30.73 0.47
C ARG A 35 11.86 -31.83 0.35
N VAL A 36 10.69 -31.62 0.95
CA VAL A 36 9.57 -32.57 0.89
C VAL A 36 8.75 -32.32 -0.37
N ALA A 37 8.78 -33.24 -1.33
CA ALA A 37 7.94 -33.15 -2.52
C ALA A 37 6.48 -33.48 -2.18
N VAL A 38 5.54 -32.64 -2.64
CA VAL A 38 4.10 -32.77 -2.33
C VAL A 38 3.25 -33.00 -3.58
N ALA A 39 3.71 -32.58 -4.77
CA ALA A 39 3.04 -32.86 -6.04
C ALA A 39 3.99 -32.74 -7.24
N LYS A 40 3.61 -33.31 -8.38
CA LYS A 40 4.33 -33.20 -9.66
C LYS A 40 3.34 -32.99 -10.81
N ALA A 41 3.64 -32.06 -11.73
CA ALA A 41 2.85 -31.77 -12.92
C ALA A 41 3.80 -31.53 -14.11
N GLY A 42 3.84 -32.46 -15.07
CA GLY A 42 4.87 -32.49 -16.10
C GLY A 42 6.26 -32.70 -15.48
N ASP A 43 7.20 -31.83 -15.83
CA ASP A 43 8.57 -31.86 -15.29
C ASP A 43 8.75 -31.04 -14.00
N LYS A 44 7.75 -30.23 -13.62
CA LYS A 44 7.81 -29.43 -12.39
C LYS A 44 7.34 -30.23 -11.18
N VAL A 45 8.07 -30.08 -10.08
CA VAL A 45 7.77 -30.65 -8.77
C VAL A 45 7.46 -29.50 -7.82
N LEU A 46 6.35 -29.60 -7.08
CA LEU A 46 6.01 -28.70 -5.99
C LEU A 46 6.55 -29.27 -4.68
N PHE A 47 7.26 -28.45 -3.93
CA PHE A 47 7.77 -28.77 -2.61
C PHE A 47 6.94 -28.11 -1.51
N LEU A 48 6.96 -28.71 -0.32
CA LEU A 48 6.18 -28.24 0.83
C LEU A 48 6.56 -26.82 1.26
N ASP A 49 7.84 -26.45 1.13
CA ASP A 49 8.38 -25.13 1.47
C ASP A 49 7.97 -24.01 0.48
N GLU A 50 7.43 -24.36 -0.69
CA GLU A 50 6.91 -23.42 -1.68
C GLU A 50 5.44 -23.06 -1.44
N ILE A 51 4.78 -23.77 -0.52
CA ILE A 51 3.41 -23.47 -0.13
C ILE A 51 3.46 -22.31 0.88
N PRO A 52 2.88 -21.15 0.57
CA PRO A 52 2.82 -20.03 1.50
C PRO A 52 1.99 -20.44 2.71
N MET A 53 2.64 -20.52 3.88
CA MET A 53 1.99 -20.87 5.14
C MET A 53 1.45 -19.64 5.89
N THR A 54 1.53 -18.45 5.28
CA THR A 54 1.03 -17.20 5.85
C THR A 54 -0.49 -17.26 6.01
N GLY A 55 -0.97 -17.04 7.24
CA GLY A 55 -2.40 -17.08 7.60
C GLY A 55 -2.92 -18.43 8.10
N LEU A 56 -2.04 -19.42 8.35
CA LEU A 56 -2.41 -20.70 8.97
C LEU A 56 -2.31 -20.70 10.50
N GLU A 57 -1.88 -19.58 11.10
CA GLU A 57 -1.79 -19.41 12.56
C GLU A 57 -3.20 -19.48 13.17
N GLY A 58 -3.45 -20.48 14.02
CA GLY A 58 -4.73 -20.69 14.70
C GLY A 58 -5.72 -21.65 14.03
N LEU A 59 -5.37 -22.24 12.88
CA LEU A 59 -6.19 -23.30 12.27
C LEU A 59 -6.00 -24.65 12.95
N ASN A 60 -7.07 -25.45 13.00
CA ASN A 60 -6.96 -26.83 13.44
C ASN A 60 -6.23 -27.68 12.36
N PRO A 61 -5.71 -28.87 12.72
CA PRO A 61 -4.96 -29.70 11.78
C PRO A 61 -5.72 -30.11 10.52
N ALA A 62 -7.05 -30.24 10.58
CA ALA A 62 -7.88 -30.60 9.43
C ALA A 62 -8.00 -29.43 8.44
N ASP A 63 -8.16 -28.22 8.94
CA ASP A 63 -8.26 -27.00 8.14
C ASP A 63 -6.91 -26.66 7.48
N SER A 64 -5.80 -26.85 8.19
CA SER A 64 -4.46 -26.73 7.62
C SER A 64 -4.21 -27.75 6.49
N ALA A 65 -4.62 -29.00 6.68
CA ALA A 65 -4.51 -30.03 5.65
C ALA A 65 -5.37 -29.72 4.41
N ALA A 66 -6.59 -29.22 4.62
CA ALA A 66 -7.48 -28.80 3.54
C ALA A 66 -6.90 -27.61 2.75
N TYR A 67 -6.28 -26.63 3.42
CA TYR A 67 -5.58 -25.52 2.77
C TYR A 67 -4.46 -26.02 1.86
N VAL A 68 -3.58 -26.89 2.39
CA VAL A 68 -2.44 -27.45 1.64
C VAL A 68 -2.95 -28.20 0.41
N GLN A 69 -3.95 -29.07 0.58
CA GLN A 69 -4.54 -29.81 -0.54
C GLN A 69 -5.16 -28.87 -1.59
N SER A 70 -5.84 -27.82 -1.16
CA SER A 70 -6.44 -26.80 -2.03
C SER A 70 -5.37 -26.04 -2.81
N TYR A 71 -4.26 -25.67 -2.18
CA TYR A 71 -3.11 -25.05 -2.84
C TYR A 71 -2.50 -25.98 -3.89
N ILE A 72 -2.21 -27.24 -3.52
CA ILE A 72 -1.68 -28.26 -4.45
C ILE A 72 -2.58 -28.40 -5.67
N ASN A 73 -3.90 -28.47 -5.47
CA ASN A 73 -4.86 -28.59 -6.56
C ASN A 73 -4.86 -27.35 -7.48
N ARG A 74 -4.79 -26.14 -6.94
CA ARG A 74 -4.68 -24.90 -7.74
C ARG A 74 -3.39 -24.85 -8.53
N TRP A 75 -2.27 -25.16 -7.88
CA TRP A 75 -0.97 -25.23 -8.53
C TRP A 75 -0.99 -26.25 -9.68
N ALA A 76 -1.46 -27.47 -9.44
CA ALA A 76 -1.53 -28.52 -10.46
C ALA A 76 -2.38 -28.11 -11.66
N ARG A 77 -3.57 -27.53 -11.43
CA ARG A 77 -4.43 -26.99 -12.50
C ARG A 77 -3.71 -25.93 -13.34
N ARG A 78 -3.00 -25.00 -12.69
CA ARG A 78 -2.23 -23.95 -13.37
C ARG A 78 -1.11 -24.54 -14.22
N GLU A 79 -0.30 -25.45 -13.67
CA GLU A 79 0.82 -26.03 -14.41
C GLU A 79 0.34 -26.90 -15.59
N LEU A 80 -0.70 -27.71 -15.40
CA LEU A 80 -1.28 -28.51 -16.49
C LEU A 80 -1.87 -27.63 -17.60
N LEU A 81 -2.55 -26.53 -17.24
CA LEU A 81 -3.04 -25.56 -18.21
C LEU A 81 -1.89 -24.88 -18.95
N PHE A 82 -0.83 -24.47 -18.24
CA PHE A 82 0.37 -23.89 -18.84
C PHE A 82 1.02 -24.85 -19.84
N LEU A 83 1.20 -26.12 -19.50
CA LEU A 83 1.75 -27.13 -20.41
C LEU A 83 0.91 -27.24 -21.68
N LYS A 84 -0.42 -27.23 -21.55
CA LYS A 84 -1.33 -27.24 -22.70
C LYS A 84 -1.19 -25.96 -23.53
N ALA A 85 -1.16 -24.79 -22.89
CA ALA A 85 -1.02 -23.52 -23.59
C ALA A 85 0.33 -23.42 -24.33
N ALA A 86 1.44 -23.73 -23.67
CA ALA A 86 2.78 -23.69 -24.25
C ALA A 86 2.93 -24.61 -25.47
N ALA A 87 2.23 -25.76 -25.49
CA ALA A 87 2.23 -26.66 -26.64
C ALA A 87 1.35 -26.20 -27.82
N ASN A 88 0.50 -25.17 -27.64
CA ASN A 88 -0.49 -24.73 -28.65
C ASN A 88 -0.35 -23.25 -29.06
N ILE A 89 0.45 -22.45 -28.36
CA ILE A 89 0.76 -21.05 -28.71
C ILE A 89 1.72 -21.00 -29.90
N SER A 90 1.55 -20.01 -30.79
CA SER A 90 2.42 -19.86 -31.96
C SER A 90 3.83 -19.36 -31.59
N ALA A 91 4.82 -19.60 -32.45
CA ALA A 91 6.17 -19.11 -32.23
C ALA A 91 6.24 -17.56 -32.15
N GLU A 92 5.39 -16.86 -32.90
CA GLU A 92 5.29 -15.40 -32.88
C GLU A 92 4.76 -14.90 -31.52
N GLN A 93 3.69 -15.52 -31.02
CA GLN A 93 3.13 -15.18 -29.71
C GLN A 93 4.12 -15.47 -28.58
N MET A 94 4.87 -16.57 -28.66
CA MET A 94 5.91 -16.88 -27.67
C MET A 94 7.02 -15.82 -27.67
N LYS A 95 7.46 -15.39 -28.86
CA LYS A 95 8.46 -14.33 -29.00
C LYS A 95 7.99 -12.99 -28.43
N GLU A 96 6.71 -12.66 -28.61
CA GLU A 96 6.11 -11.46 -28.02
C GLU A 96 6.09 -11.53 -26.49
N ILE A 97 5.72 -12.69 -25.92
CA ILE A 97 5.78 -12.91 -24.46
C ILE A 97 7.22 -12.74 -23.95
N ASP A 98 8.20 -13.34 -24.63
CA ASP A 98 9.62 -13.22 -24.26
C ASP A 98 10.09 -11.76 -24.30
N TYR A 99 9.67 -10.99 -25.31
CA TYR A 99 9.95 -9.56 -25.40
C TYR A 99 9.36 -8.78 -24.22
N GLN A 100 8.08 -8.99 -23.92
CA GLN A 100 7.40 -8.35 -22.79
C GLN A 100 8.05 -8.71 -21.44
N MET A 101 8.50 -9.95 -21.28
CA MET A 101 9.24 -10.38 -20.08
C MET A 101 10.58 -9.67 -19.95
N ALA A 102 11.31 -9.49 -21.06
CA ALA A 102 12.58 -8.79 -21.08
C ALA A 102 12.42 -7.29 -20.80
N GLU A 103 11.39 -6.65 -21.37
CA GLU A 103 11.04 -5.26 -21.11
C GLU A 103 10.63 -5.05 -19.65
N THR A 104 9.75 -5.91 -19.13
CA THR A 104 9.32 -5.89 -17.72
C THR A 104 10.51 -6.00 -16.78
N LYS A 105 11.42 -6.95 -17.04
CA LYS A 105 12.63 -7.11 -16.24
C LYS A 105 13.47 -5.83 -16.26
N SER A 106 13.63 -5.21 -17.43
CA SER A 106 14.41 -3.98 -17.59
C SER A 106 13.79 -2.83 -16.80
N ASN A 107 12.47 -2.65 -16.91
CA ASN A 107 11.73 -1.61 -16.18
C ASN A 107 11.83 -1.80 -14.66
N LEU A 108 11.75 -3.04 -14.17
CA LEU A 108 11.94 -3.33 -12.75
C LEU A 108 13.36 -2.98 -12.28
N VAL A 109 14.40 -3.33 -13.05
CA VAL A 109 15.78 -2.96 -12.69
C VAL A 109 15.96 -1.44 -12.64
N ILE A 110 15.41 -0.72 -13.62
CA ILE A 110 15.45 0.75 -13.64
C ILE A 110 14.74 1.34 -12.42
N HIS A 111 13.54 0.85 -12.10
CA HIS A 111 12.77 1.29 -10.94
C HIS A 111 13.52 1.09 -9.62
N GLU A 112 14.12 -0.08 -9.41
CA GLU A 112 14.91 -0.36 -8.20
C GLU A 112 16.12 0.56 -8.10
N TYR A 113 16.80 0.81 -9.22
CA TYR A 113 17.92 1.74 -9.25
C TYR A 113 17.47 3.18 -8.92
N GLN A 114 16.41 3.67 -9.56
CA GLN A 114 15.84 5.00 -9.27
C GLN A 114 15.44 5.13 -7.80
N SER A 115 14.80 4.11 -7.23
CA SER A 115 14.40 4.06 -5.82
C SER A 115 15.60 4.13 -4.88
N MET A 116 16.63 3.34 -5.14
CA MET A 116 17.90 3.38 -4.40
C MET A 116 18.53 4.78 -4.47
N MET A 117 18.55 5.40 -5.64
CA MET A 117 19.14 6.71 -5.84
C MET A 117 18.39 7.82 -5.10
N MET A 118 17.06 7.77 -5.07
CA MET A 118 16.24 8.72 -4.30
C MET A 118 16.56 8.62 -2.80
N VAL A 119 16.60 7.41 -2.24
CA VAL A 119 16.89 7.21 -0.81
C VAL A 119 18.29 7.73 -0.44
N GLN A 120 19.26 7.58 -1.34
CA GLN A 120 20.64 7.97 -1.06
C GLN A 120 20.92 9.46 -1.26
N LYS A 121 20.24 10.12 -2.20
CA LYS A 121 20.66 11.43 -2.70
C LYS A 121 19.58 12.51 -2.76
N MET A 122 18.30 12.16 -2.65
CA MET A 122 17.23 13.16 -2.70
C MET A 122 17.11 13.87 -1.36
N ASP A 123 17.05 15.21 -1.39
CA ASP A 123 16.79 16.00 -0.20
C ASP A 123 15.33 15.84 0.25
N THR A 124 15.14 15.32 1.47
CA THR A 124 13.84 15.07 2.09
C THR A 124 13.45 16.13 3.12
N ILE A 125 14.32 17.07 3.44
CA ILE A 125 14.05 18.10 4.45
C ILE A 125 13.20 19.19 3.82
N ILE A 126 12.00 19.38 4.37
CA ILE A 126 11.08 20.44 3.96
C ILE A 126 10.89 21.37 5.16
N SER A 127 11.36 22.61 5.02
CA SER A 127 11.30 23.62 6.08
C SER A 127 9.93 24.29 6.13
N ARG A 128 9.61 24.95 7.25
CA ARG A 128 8.35 25.71 7.37
C ARG A 128 8.35 26.89 6.40
N GLU A 129 9.48 27.58 6.30
CA GLU A 129 9.67 28.74 5.43
C GLU A 129 9.45 28.35 3.95
N GLU A 130 9.94 27.18 3.54
CA GLU A 130 9.70 26.66 2.19
C GLU A 130 8.23 26.34 1.95
N MET A 131 7.52 25.76 2.94
CA MET A 131 6.08 25.52 2.82
C MET A 131 5.30 26.82 2.71
N GLU A 132 5.66 27.85 3.48
CA GLU A 132 5.01 29.16 3.44
C GLU A 132 5.24 29.85 2.08
N LEU A 133 6.46 29.80 1.53
CA LEU A 133 6.77 30.30 0.19
C LEU A 133 6.00 29.53 -0.90
N TYR A 134 5.99 28.20 -0.83
CA TYR A 134 5.25 27.38 -1.79
C TYR A 134 3.76 27.71 -1.78
N TYR A 135 3.20 27.90 -0.59
CA TYR A 135 1.81 28.27 -0.40
C TYR A 135 1.49 29.64 -1.00
N SER A 136 2.32 30.66 -0.76
CA SER A 136 2.11 32.00 -1.35
C SER A 136 2.25 32.02 -2.86
N ASP A 137 3.16 31.21 -3.42
CA ASP A 137 3.39 31.15 -4.86
C ASP A 137 2.28 30.38 -5.62
N HIS A 138 1.46 29.61 -4.90
CA HIS A 138 0.45 28.72 -5.48
C HIS A 138 -0.94 28.86 -4.82
N GLU A 139 -1.31 30.05 -4.33
CA GLU A 139 -2.57 30.28 -3.61
C GLU A 139 -3.81 29.74 -4.36
N GLU A 140 -3.84 29.87 -5.69
CA GLU A 140 -4.93 29.35 -6.53
C GLU A 140 -5.14 27.83 -6.39
N SER A 141 -4.10 27.08 -6.05
CA SER A 141 -4.15 25.63 -5.83
C SER A 141 -4.72 25.25 -4.46
N PHE A 142 -4.85 26.21 -3.54
CA PHE A 142 -5.30 25.99 -2.17
C PHE A 142 -6.68 26.59 -1.88
N MET A 143 -7.49 26.79 -2.92
CA MET A 143 -8.88 27.22 -2.75
C MET A 143 -9.73 26.08 -2.16
N LEU A 144 -10.49 26.38 -1.11
CA LEU A 144 -11.30 25.40 -0.40
C LEU A 144 -12.39 24.80 -1.30
N THR A 145 -12.44 23.47 -1.37
CA THR A 145 -13.48 22.73 -2.08
C THR A 145 -14.69 22.42 -1.20
N SER A 146 -14.60 22.64 0.11
CA SER A 146 -15.67 22.44 1.09
C SER A 146 -15.60 23.49 2.19
N ASN A 147 -16.70 23.65 2.93
CA ASN A 147 -16.70 24.50 4.11
C ASN A 147 -15.95 23.78 5.24
N ILE A 148 -15.10 24.52 5.95
CA ILE A 148 -14.32 24.00 7.07
C ILE A 148 -14.60 24.80 8.33
N VAL A 149 -14.43 24.15 9.48
CA VAL A 149 -14.64 24.72 10.81
C VAL A 149 -13.55 24.27 11.77
N LYS A 150 -13.25 25.13 12.75
CA LYS A 150 -12.70 24.71 14.05
C LYS A 150 -13.87 24.58 15.00
N ALA A 151 -14.07 23.40 15.59
CA ALA A 151 -15.24 23.12 16.38
C ALA A 151 -14.92 22.23 17.59
N LEU A 152 -15.76 22.33 18.61
CA LEU A 152 -15.79 21.44 19.75
C LEU A 152 -17.05 20.60 19.68
N PHE A 153 -16.92 19.27 19.68
CA PHE A 153 -18.01 18.32 19.57
C PHE A 153 -18.14 17.46 20.82
N ILE A 154 -19.38 17.30 21.29
CA ILE A 154 -19.70 16.50 22.47
C ILE A 154 -20.95 15.67 22.19
N LYS A 155 -20.88 14.36 22.44
CA LYS A 155 -22.01 13.44 22.40
C LYS A 155 -22.27 12.88 23.78
N LEU A 156 -23.48 13.07 24.29
CA LEU A 156 -23.90 12.68 25.63
C LEU A 156 -25.10 11.72 25.55
N PRO A 157 -25.23 10.73 26.44
CA PRO A 157 -26.49 10.00 26.58
C PRO A 157 -27.64 10.93 26.97
N VAL A 158 -28.86 10.66 26.50
CA VAL A 158 -30.05 11.49 26.82
C VAL A 158 -30.33 11.59 28.32
N GLU A 159 -29.96 10.56 29.09
CA GLU A 159 -30.17 10.49 30.55
C GLU A 159 -29.09 11.21 31.37
N THR A 160 -28.18 11.93 30.71
CA THR A 160 -27.08 12.64 31.39
C THR A 160 -27.64 13.69 32.37
N PRO A 161 -27.26 13.64 33.66
CA PRO A 161 -27.70 14.63 34.64
C PRO A 161 -27.08 16.00 34.33
N ASP A 162 -27.78 17.07 34.71
CA ASP A 162 -27.28 18.44 34.59
C ASP A 162 -26.79 18.84 33.17
N ILE A 163 -27.45 18.35 32.11
CA ILE A 163 -27.07 18.67 30.71
C ILE A 163 -26.97 20.19 30.42
N TRP A 164 -27.69 21.02 31.20
CA TRP A 164 -27.61 22.47 31.13
C TRP A 164 -26.20 23.02 31.44
N LYS A 165 -25.41 22.34 32.28
CA LYS A 165 -24.01 22.71 32.58
C LYS A 165 -23.15 22.57 31.33
N PHE A 166 -23.25 21.44 30.62
CA PHE A 166 -22.54 21.23 29.35
C PHE A 166 -22.88 22.32 28.33
N ARG A 167 -24.16 22.67 28.18
CA ARG A 167 -24.62 23.76 27.28
C ARG A 167 -24.04 25.12 27.65
N SER A 168 -23.81 25.38 28.94
CA SER A 168 -23.23 26.64 29.41
C SER A 168 -21.73 26.66 29.19
N LEU A 169 -21.04 25.58 29.57
CA LEU A 169 -19.59 25.48 29.55
C LEU A 169 -19.04 25.45 28.12
N ILE A 170 -19.64 24.68 27.21
CA ILE A 170 -19.20 24.57 25.80
C ILE A 170 -19.26 25.89 25.02
N ARG A 171 -20.01 26.88 25.52
CA ARG A 171 -20.14 28.21 24.90
C ARG A 171 -19.22 29.26 25.53
N SER A 172 -18.43 28.88 26.52
CA SER A 172 -17.57 29.80 27.27
C SER A 172 -16.14 29.75 26.75
N ASP A 173 -15.51 30.92 26.63
CA ASP A 173 -14.10 31.04 26.25
C ASP A 173 -13.16 31.04 27.47
N ARG A 174 -13.68 30.81 28.68
CA ARG A 174 -12.89 30.85 29.92
C ARG A 174 -12.14 29.53 30.12
N GLN A 175 -10.82 29.59 30.32
CA GLN A 175 -9.98 28.40 30.56
C GLN A 175 -10.51 27.51 31.69
N ALA A 176 -10.99 28.11 32.78
CA ALA A 176 -11.55 27.36 33.90
C ALA A 176 -12.81 26.56 33.51
N ASP A 177 -13.66 27.13 32.64
CA ASP A 177 -14.86 26.45 32.16
C ASP A 177 -14.52 25.32 31.17
N MET A 178 -13.47 25.49 30.36
CA MET A 178 -12.97 24.43 29.47
C MET A 178 -12.43 23.24 30.27
N GLN A 179 -11.65 23.50 31.33
CA GLN A 179 -11.15 22.44 32.22
C GLN A 179 -12.30 21.71 32.93
N GLU A 180 -13.33 22.45 33.38
CA GLU A 180 -14.52 21.85 33.97
C GLU A 180 -15.28 21.00 32.95
N LEU A 181 -15.45 21.51 31.72
CA LEU A 181 -16.11 20.80 30.63
C LEU A 181 -15.40 19.49 30.28
N GLU A 182 -14.08 19.52 30.13
CA GLU A 182 -13.26 18.35 29.83
C GLU A 182 -13.42 17.28 30.92
N SER A 183 -13.38 17.67 32.20
CA SER A 183 -13.60 16.77 33.34
C SER A 183 -15.00 16.16 33.36
N LEU A 184 -16.03 16.93 33.00
CA LEU A 184 -17.41 16.43 32.89
C LEU A 184 -17.56 15.50 31.68
N CYS A 185 -16.96 15.83 30.54
CA CYS A 185 -16.98 15.02 29.35
C CYS A 185 -16.29 13.68 29.56
N TYR A 186 -15.17 13.64 30.29
CA TYR A 186 -14.52 12.38 30.66
C TYR A 186 -15.43 11.44 31.47
N GLN A 187 -16.34 11.99 32.27
CA GLN A 187 -17.26 11.21 33.11
C GLN A 187 -18.53 10.76 32.39
N PHE A 188 -19.09 11.62 31.52
CA PHE A 188 -20.44 11.45 31.02
C PHE A 188 -20.55 11.36 29.49
N ALA A 189 -19.57 11.86 28.74
CA ALA A 189 -19.66 11.88 27.28
C ALA A 189 -19.39 10.50 26.68
N GLU A 190 -20.22 10.11 25.72
CA GLU A 190 -19.91 9.00 24.82
C GLU A 190 -18.76 9.38 23.88
N LYS A 191 -18.70 10.66 23.50
CA LYS A 191 -17.62 11.22 22.68
C LYS A 191 -17.40 12.68 23.02
N TYR A 192 -16.14 13.08 23.09
CA TYR A 192 -15.67 14.45 23.21
C TYR A 192 -14.50 14.60 22.25
N ASP A 193 -14.58 15.59 21.36
CA ASP A 193 -13.61 15.79 20.28
C ASP A 193 -13.50 17.29 20.00
N ASP A 194 -12.35 17.88 20.32
CA ASP A 194 -11.96 19.24 19.95
C ASP A 194 -11.14 19.27 18.65
N PHE A 195 -10.97 18.10 18.03
CA PHE A 195 -10.18 17.86 16.83
C PHE A 195 -8.75 18.42 16.92
N ASP A 196 -8.12 18.36 18.11
CA ASP A 196 -6.77 18.91 18.34
C ASP A 196 -6.64 20.40 17.96
N GLU A 197 -7.74 21.16 18.01
CA GLU A 197 -7.85 22.55 17.53
C GLU A 197 -7.60 22.72 16.01
N ASP A 198 -7.61 21.63 15.24
CA ASP A 198 -7.43 21.62 13.81
C ASP A 198 -8.72 21.91 13.03
N TRP A 199 -8.53 22.27 11.77
CA TRP A 199 -9.61 22.49 10.82
C TRP A 199 -10.18 21.16 10.32
N ILE A 200 -11.50 21.02 10.39
CA ILE A 200 -12.24 19.88 9.83
C ILE A 200 -13.27 20.33 8.81
N THR A 201 -13.66 19.45 7.90
CA THR A 201 -14.80 19.71 7.01
C THR A 201 -16.09 19.76 7.81
N LEU A 202 -17.00 20.65 7.43
CA LEU A 202 -18.32 20.74 8.07
C LEU A 202 -19.08 19.41 7.93
N ASP A 203 -18.94 18.73 6.80
CA ASP A 203 -19.54 17.42 6.57
C ASP A 203 -19.08 16.39 7.62
N LYS A 204 -17.80 16.39 8.01
CA LYS A 204 -17.28 15.48 9.06
C LYS A 204 -17.99 15.72 10.38
N LEU A 205 -18.18 16.99 10.78
CA LEU A 205 -18.91 17.33 12.00
C LEU A 205 -20.37 16.85 11.94
N PHE A 206 -21.04 17.04 10.80
CA PHE A 206 -22.46 16.68 10.65
C PHE A 206 -22.70 15.16 10.52
N ILE A 207 -21.73 14.41 10.00
CA ILE A 207 -21.74 12.95 10.04
C ILE A 207 -21.73 12.45 11.50
N GLU A 208 -20.91 13.05 12.37
CA GLU A 208 -20.89 12.72 13.81
C GLU A 208 -22.22 13.06 14.50
N MET A 209 -22.87 14.15 14.08
CA MET A 209 -24.18 14.58 14.57
C MET A 209 -25.36 13.79 13.99
N LYS A 210 -25.13 12.97 12.95
CA LYS A 210 -26.17 12.26 12.18
C LYS A 210 -27.26 13.20 11.64
N GLU A 211 -26.85 14.38 11.19
CA GLU A 211 -27.75 15.38 10.61
C GLU A 211 -27.25 15.79 9.22
N GLU A 212 -28.17 16.16 8.33
CA GLU A 212 -27.85 16.74 7.03
C GLU A 212 -28.22 18.22 7.00
N LEU A 213 -27.29 19.08 6.58
CA LEU A 213 -27.57 20.49 6.34
C LEU A 213 -27.83 20.77 4.86
N THR A 214 -28.99 21.36 4.56
CA THR A 214 -29.30 21.82 3.20
C THR A 214 -28.57 23.11 2.82
N ASN A 215 -28.34 24.03 3.78
CA ASN A 215 -27.67 25.31 3.53
C ASN A 215 -26.58 25.59 4.57
N GLN A 216 -25.40 25.02 4.30
CA GLN A 216 -24.23 25.10 5.15
C GLN A 216 -23.71 26.53 5.34
N GLU A 217 -23.69 27.34 4.29
CA GLU A 217 -23.13 28.70 4.35
C GLU A 217 -23.95 29.61 5.26
N ASN A 218 -25.27 29.56 5.14
CA ASN A 218 -26.15 30.33 6.03
C ASN A 218 -26.05 29.83 7.47
N PHE A 219 -25.97 28.51 7.67
CA PHE A 219 -25.77 27.94 9.00
C PHE A 219 -24.50 28.50 9.65
N LEU A 220 -23.36 28.44 8.96
CA LEU A 220 -22.08 28.94 9.51
C LEU A 220 -22.08 30.44 9.81
N ARG A 221 -22.83 31.24 9.05
CA ARG A 221 -22.91 32.70 9.26
C ARG A 221 -23.65 33.09 10.55
N TRP A 222 -24.61 32.29 10.99
CA TRP A 222 -25.53 32.65 12.07
C TRP A 222 -25.45 31.74 13.29
N THR A 223 -24.83 30.56 13.15
CA THR A 223 -24.78 29.54 14.20
C THR A 223 -23.37 29.39 14.75
N LYS A 224 -23.18 29.76 16.02
CA LYS A 224 -21.97 29.47 16.79
C LYS A 224 -22.09 28.23 17.68
N PHE A 225 -23.33 27.84 17.98
CA PHE A 225 -23.61 26.68 18.80
C PHE A 225 -24.81 25.97 18.21
N HIS A 226 -24.71 24.65 18.06
CA HIS A 226 -25.75 23.80 17.53
C HIS A 226 -25.97 22.60 18.45
N GLU A 227 -27.23 22.22 18.62
CA GLU A 227 -27.61 21.08 19.44
C GLU A 227 -28.61 20.23 18.68
N THR A 228 -28.35 18.93 18.61
CA THR A 228 -29.29 17.94 18.11
C THR A 228 -29.56 16.89 19.17
N ARG A 229 -30.74 16.29 19.11
CA ARG A 229 -31.17 15.24 20.04
C ARG A 229 -31.84 14.14 19.26
N ASP A 230 -31.35 12.92 19.43
CA ASP A 230 -32.03 11.70 18.99
C ASP A 230 -32.68 10.98 20.19
N SER A 231 -33.13 9.74 20.00
CA SER A 231 -33.77 8.96 21.05
C SER A 231 -32.80 8.47 22.14
N SER A 232 -31.50 8.47 21.87
CA SER A 232 -30.44 7.88 22.69
C SER A 232 -29.39 8.87 23.18
N SER A 233 -29.07 9.88 22.37
CA SER A 233 -27.99 10.83 22.63
C SER A 233 -28.40 12.27 22.32
N VAL A 234 -27.73 13.21 22.98
CA VAL A 234 -27.71 14.64 22.68
C VAL A 234 -26.32 14.99 22.17
N CYS A 235 -26.25 15.62 20.99
CA CYS A 235 -25.02 16.10 20.39
C CYS A 235 -24.96 17.61 20.51
N LEU A 236 -23.84 18.13 21.01
CA LEU A 236 -23.55 19.55 21.14
C LEU A 236 -22.34 19.86 20.26
N ALA A 237 -22.43 20.92 19.48
CA ALA A 237 -21.31 21.43 18.68
C ALA A 237 -21.16 22.94 18.90
N ALA A 238 -19.96 23.38 19.26
CA ALA A 238 -19.59 24.79 19.28
C ALA A 238 -18.60 25.08 18.16
N ILE A 239 -18.84 26.15 17.38
CA ILE A 239 -18.02 26.55 16.24
C ILE A 239 -17.19 27.77 16.65
N ALA A 240 -15.88 27.59 16.71
CA ALA A 240 -14.93 28.63 17.09
C ALA A 240 -14.56 29.52 15.89
N ASP A 241 -14.26 28.91 14.75
CA ASP A 241 -13.95 29.61 13.50
C ASP A 241 -14.46 28.81 12.29
N TYR A 242 -14.68 29.47 11.15
CA TYR A 242 -15.12 28.84 9.91
C TYR A 242 -14.51 29.49 8.67
N ARG A 243 -14.34 28.71 7.59
CA ARG A 243 -14.03 29.22 6.25
C ARG A 243 -14.95 28.58 5.23
N LEU A 244 -15.39 29.38 4.26
CA LEU A 244 -16.34 28.95 3.25
C LEU A 244 -15.62 28.33 2.05
N ARG A 245 -16.29 27.42 1.37
CA ARG A 245 -15.89 26.94 0.05
C ARG A 245 -15.60 28.12 -0.89
N GLY A 246 -14.58 27.98 -1.72
CA GLY A 246 -14.16 29.01 -2.67
C GLY A 246 -13.41 30.16 -2.03
N THR A 247 -13.03 30.06 -0.75
CA THR A 247 -12.05 30.95 -0.12
C THR A 247 -10.70 30.25 0.00
N LEU A 248 -9.63 31.02 0.20
CA LEU A 248 -8.29 30.48 0.37
C LEU A 248 -8.21 29.65 1.67
N ALA A 249 -7.72 28.43 1.58
CA ALA A 249 -7.57 27.53 2.72
C ALA A 249 -6.53 28.06 3.71
N PRO A 250 -6.78 28.05 5.02
CA PRO A 250 -5.74 28.38 6.00
C PRO A 250 -4.51 27.49 5.84
N PHE A 251 -3.31 28.06 5.97
CA PHE A 251 -2.04 27.33 5.84
C PHE A 251 -2.00 26.06 6.70
N GLU A 252 -2.46 26.13 7.95
CA GLU A 252 -2.54 25.00 8.88
C GLU A 252 -3.36 23.83 8.31
N TYR A 253 -4.46 24.12 7.60
CA TYR A 253 -5.35 23.11 7.03
C TYR A 253 -4.71 22.35 5.86
N VAL A 254 -3.88 23.02 5.07
CA VAL A 254 -3.25 22.44 3.86
C VAL A 254 -1.77 22.13 4.04
N THR A 255 -1.22 22.22 5.26
CA THR A 255 0.22 22.02 5.53
C THR A 255 0.71 20.65 5.05
N GLU A 256 -0.07 19.59 5.30
CA GLU A 256 0.29 18.24 4.86
C GLU A 256 0.19 18.05 3.33
N ASP A 257 -0.77 18.74 2.69
CA ASP A 257 -0.89 18.76 1.23
C ASP A 257 0.30 19.48 0.59
N ILE A 258 0.67 20.66 1.11
CA ILE A 258 1.85 21.42 0.67
C ILE A 258 3.09 20.55 0.77
N ARG A 259 3.31 19.89 1.91
CA ARG A 259 4.47 19.01 2.11
C ARG A 259 4.50 17.88 1.08
N ARG A 260 3.36 17.23 0.81
CA ARG A 260 3.25 16.19 -0.21
C ARG A 260 3.55 16.73 -1.61
N MET A 261 3.05 17.91 -1.95
CA MET A 261 3.29 18.55 -3.25
C MET A 261 4.77 18.88 -3.45
N ILE A 262 5.41 19.53 -2.48
CA ILE A 262 6.85 19.85 -2.52
C ILE A 262 7.67 18.57 -2.68
N TRP A 263 7.39 17.54 -1.87
CA TRP A 263 8.09 16.26 -1.94
C TRP A 263 7.94 15.60 -3.32
N ASN A 264 6.72 15.61 -3.88
CA ASN A 264 6.46 15.03 -5.18
C ASN A 264 7.15 15.80 -6.32
N ASN A 265 7.19 17.13 -6.25
CA ASN A 265 7.92 17.95 -7.22
C ASN A 265 9.42 17.64 -7.19
N ARG A 266 10.03 17.60 -6.00
CA ARG A 266 11.43 17.19 -5.82
C ARG A 266 11.70 15.81 -6.38
N ARG A 267 10.80 14.84 -6.14
CA ARG A 267 10.91 13.50 -6.70
C ARG A 267 10.94 13.51 -8.23
N ILE A 268 10.00 14.23 -8.86
CA ILE A 268 9.92 14.32 -10.32
C ILE A 268 11.20 14.96 -10.88
N ASP A 269 11.66 16.05 -10.28
CA ASP A 269 12.85 16.77 -10.75
C ASP A 269 14.12 15.93 -10.56
N PHE A 270 14.28 15.27 -9.42
CA PHE A 270 15.40 14.36 -9.15
C PHE A 270 15.49 13.23 -10.19
N LEU A 271 14.36 12.57 -10.50
CA LEU A 271 14.33 11.49 -11.48
C LEU A 271 14.69 12.01 -12.88
N ARG A 272 14.16 13.17 -13.27
CA ARG A 272 14.49 13.81 -14.55
C ARG A 272 15.98 14.14 -14.65
N GLU A 273 16.57 14.69 -13.60
CA GLU A 273 18.00 15.00 -13.56
C GLU A 273 18.88 13.74 -13.60
N LEU A 274 18.47 12.68 -12.87
CA LEU A 274 19.17 11.39 -12.88
C LEU A 274 19.20 10.78 -14.28
N GLU A 275 18.05 10.72 -14.96
CA GLU A 275 17.92 10.19 -16.32
C GLU A 275 18.75 11.00 -17.31
N ASN A 276 18.65 12.34 -17.27
CA ASN A 276 19.43 13.23 -18.12
C ASN A 276 20.94 13.08 -17.87
N GLY A 277 21.35 12.91 -16.61
CA GLY A 277 22.74 12.69 -16.23
C GLY A 277 23.31 11.41 -16.87
N ILE A 278 22.59 10.30 -16.72
CA ILE A 278 22.98 8.99 -17.28
C ILE A 278 23.02 9.03 -18.81
N TYR A 279 22.02 9.65 -19.44
CA TYR A 279 21.98 9.81 -20.90
C TYR A 279 23.19 10.59 -21.42
N ASN A 280 23.49 11.74 -20.80
CA ASN A 280 24.62 12.59 -21.18
C ASN A 280 25.97 11.91 -20.92
N GLU A 281 26.09 11.10 -19.87
CA GLU A 281 27.27 10.29 -19.61
C GLU A 281 27.46 9.22 -20.71
N GLY A 282 26.39 8.52 -21.10
CA GLY A 282 26.41 7.54 -22.18
C GLY A 282 26.83 8.14 -23.53
N LEU A 283 26.44 9.38 -23.82
CA LEU A 283 26.91 10.14 -24.99
C LEU A 283 28.42 10.42 -24.90
N LYS A 284 28.90 10.94 -23.76
CA LYS A 284 30.33 11.27 -23.56
C LYS A 284 31.23 10.04 -23.65
N GLN A 285 30.77 8.89 -23.14
CA GLN A 285 31.51 7.64 -23.14
C GLN A 285 31.37 6.85 -24.47
N ASN A 286 30.64 7.39 -25.46
CA ASN A 286 30.34 6.71 -26.74
C ASN A 286 29.68 5.33 -26.58
N VAL A 287 28.95 5.12 -25.48
CA VAL A 287 28.18 3.89 -25.21
C VAL A 287 26.86 3.92 -25.96
N PHE A 288 26.33 5.11 -26.25
CA PHE A 288 25.15 5.31 -27.09
C PHE A 288 25.56 5.74 -28.51
N LYS A 289 24.99 5.09 -29.53
CA LYS A 289 25.19 5.40 -30.96
C LYS A 289 23.88 5.24 -31.72
N ILE A 290 23.59 6.19 -32.61
CA ILE A 290 22.47 6.14 -33.56
C ILE A 290 23.03 5.68 -34.91
N PHE A 291 22.33 4.75 -35.58
CA PHE A 291 22.69 4.21 -36.90
C PHE A 291 21.73 4.70 -37.99
#